data_AF-A0A7J7NWR1-F1
#
_entry.id   AF-A0A7J7NWR1-F1
#
_cell.length_a   1.000
_cell.length_b   1.000
_cell.length_c   1.000
_cell.angle_alpha   90.00
_cell.angle_beta   90.00
_cell.angle_gamma   90.00
#
_symmetry.space_group_name_H-M   'P 1'
#
loop_
_entity.id
_entity.type
_entity.pdbx_description
1 polymer ?
#
loop_
_entity_poly.entity_id
_entity_poly.type
_entity_poly.pdbx_seq_one_letter_code
_entity_poly.pdbx_strand_id
1 'polypeptide(L)'
;MTKEFEDLTEDDRKALRGSKFAPLPPLPPSSRFQPRLAHPGGPIATNKAAALAKFLERKLQEPGGLESINPALVERAVQSAKQTVIASNLSCSLL
;
A
#
# COMPACT_ATOMS: atom_id res chain seq x y z
N MET A 1 -7.34 -29.11 12.88
CA MET A 1 -5.89 -29.39 12.96
C MET A 1 -5.56 -29.86 14.37
N THR A 2 -5.87 -31.13 14.71
CA THR A 2 -5.74 -31.64 16.09
C THR A 2 -5.18 -33.06 16.17
N LYS A 3 -4.74 -33.66 15.05
CA LYS A 3 -4.34 -35.07 14.99
C LYS A 3 -2.84 -35.35 15.25
N GLU A 4 -2.03 -34.32 15.45
CA GLU A 4 -0.57 -34.44 15.60
C GLU A 4 -0.08 -34.45 17.06
N PHE A 5 -0.99 -34.30 18.04
CA PHE A 5 -0.64 -34.22 19.46
C PHE A 5 -0.76 -35.56 20.21
N GLU A 6 -1.56 -36.50 19.72
CA GLU A 6 -1.78 -37.80 20.35
C GLU A 6 -0.59 -38.77 20.23
N ASP A 7 0.27 -38.61 19.21
CA ASP A 7 1.44 -39.49 18.98
C ASP A 7 2.73 -39.01 19.68
N LEU A 8 2.66 -37.95 20.48
CA LEU A 8 3.82 -37.42 21.19
C LEU A 8 4.08 -38.19 22.49
N THR A 9 5.34 -38.61 22.67
CA THR A 9 5.78 -39.19 23.94
C THR A 9 5.57 -38.21 25.11
N GLU A 10 5.43 -38.74 26.32
CA GLU A 10 5.12 -37.93 27.52
C GLU A 10 6.17 -36.82 27.74
N ASP A 11 7.43 -37.08 27.38
CA ASP A 11 8.53 -36.10 27.45
C ASP A 11 8.39 -34.98 26.41
N ASP A 12 8.00 -35.29 25.17
CA ASP A 12 7.77 -34.28 24.13
C ASP A 12 6.57 -33.38 24.47
N ARG A 13 5.48 -33.96 25.00
CA ARG A 13 4.32 -33.19 25.50
C ARG A 13 4.71 -32.26 26.64
N LYS A 14 5.57 -32.73 27.54
CA LYS A 14 6.07 -31.93 28.67
C LYS A 14 7.01 -30.82 28.21
N ALA A 15 7.85 -31.05 27.20
CA ALA A 15 8.74 -30.04 26.63
C ALA A 15 7.96 -28.88 25.98
N LEU A 16 6.88 -29.18 25.25
CA LEU A 16 5.99 -28.16 24.66
C LEU A 16 5.22 -27.36 25.72
N ARG A 17 4.85 -28.02 26.83
CA ARG A 17 4.21 -27.35 27.98
C ARG A 17 5.18 -26.55 28.83
N GLY A 18 6.47 -26.88 28.78
CA GLY A 18 7.56 -26.28 29.54
C GLY A 18 8.07 -24.94 29.00
N SER A 19 7.20 -24.12 28.39
CA SER A 19 7.52 -22.76 27.95
C SER A 19 8.28 -22.01 29.06
N LYS A 20 9.58 -21.76 28.82
CA LYS A 20 10.44 -20.94 29.70
C LYS A 20 10.25 -19.44 29.46
N PHE A 21 9.27 -19.05 28.65
CA PHE A 21 8.82 -17.67 28.66
C PHE A 21 8.11 -17.43 29.99
N ALA A 22 8.67 -16.51 30.79
CA ALA A 22 7.97 -15.96 31.93
C ALA A 22 6.57 -15.49 31.47
N PRO A 23 5.52 -15.69 32.27
CA PRO A 23 4.21 -15.12 31.98
C PRO A 23 4.40 -13.64 31.67
N LEU A 24 3.94 -13.20 30.51
CA LEU A 24 3.99 -11.78 30.16
C LEU A 24 3.31 -11.00 31.28
N PRO A 25 3.86 -9.85 31.69
CA PRO A 25 3.26 -9.04 32.73
C PRO A 25 1.79 -8.74 32.37
N PRO A 26 0.87 -8.72 33.35
CA PRO A 26 -0.53 -8.46 33.09
C PRO A 26 -0.66 -7.12 32.37
N LEU A 27 -1.25 -7.16 31.17
CA LEU A 27 -1.46 -5.98 30.34
C LEU A 27 -2.28 -4.96 31.16
N PRO A 28 -1.88 -3.68 31.21
CA PRO A 28 -2.61 -2.68 31.97
C PRO A 28 -4.07 -2.60 31.51
N PRO A 29 -5.03 -2.37 32.44
CA PRO A 29 -6.44 -2.30 32.08
C PRO A 29 -6.68 -1.10 31.16
N SER A 30 -7.01 -1.42 29.90
CA SER A 30 -7.57 -0.53 28.88
C SER A 30 -6.71 0.65 28.43
N SER A 31 -6.02 0.47 27.31
CA SER A 31 -6.01 1.50 26.27
C SER A 31 -6.83 0.97 25.10
N ARG A 32 -8.14 1.28 25.15
CA ARG A 32 -9.08 1.31 24.03
C ARG A 32 -8.38 1.22 22.68
N PHE A 33 -8.67 0.17 21.89
CA PHE A 33 -8.57 0.09 20.43
C PHE A 33 -7.87 1.28 19.76
N GLN A 34 -6.58 1.49 20.00
CA GLN A 34 -5.84 2.51 19.27
C GLN A 34 -5.57 1.88 17.91
N PRO A 35 -6.10 2.44 16.80
CA PRO A 35 -5.69 2.01 15.47
C PRO A 35 -4.17 2.12 15.45
N ARG A 36 -3.48 1.02 15.10
CA ARG A 36 -2.01 1.04 14.99
C ARG A 36 -1.65 2.20 14.07
N LEU A 37 -1.04 3.25 14.63
CA LEU A 37 -0.51 4.35 13.84
C LEU A 37 0.46 3.72 12.83
N ALA A 38 0.25 4.01 11.55
CA ALA A 38 1.13 3.51 10.51
C ALA A 38 2.56 3.93 10.88
N HIS A 39 3.50 2.98 10.84
CA HIS A 39 4.89 3.31 11.09
C HIS A 39 5.33 4.41 10.12
N PRO A 40 6.23 5.33 10.52
CA PRO A 40 6.67 6.42 9.67
C PRO A 40 7.38 5.96 8.37
N GLY A 41 7.70 4.67 8.24
CA GLY A 41 8.21 4.03 7.00
C GLY A 41 7.16 3.23 6.22
N GLY A 42 5.88 3.34 6.58
CA GLY A 42 4.79 2.59 5.96
C GLY A 42 4.61 2.87 4.49
N PRO A 43 4.03 1.94 3.71
CA PRO A 43 3.70 2.20 2.32
C PRO A 43 2.82 3.45 2.26
N ILE A 44 3.40 4.55 1.79
CA ILE A 44 2.67 5.79 1.61
C ILE A 44 1.74 5.55 0.43
N ALA A 45 0.44 5.50 0.70
CA ALA A 45 -0.56 5.51 -0.35
C ALA A 45 -0.44 6.86 -1.09
N THR A 46 0.29 6.87 -2.20
CA THR A 46 0.41 8.04 -3.06
C THR A 46 -0.72 8.01 -4.08
N ASN A 47 -1.33 9.17 -4.33
CA ASN A 47 -2.27 9.30 -5.43
C ASN A 47 -1.54 8.97 -6.74
N LYS A 48 -1.94 7.90 -7.43
CA LYS A 48 -1.29 7.40 -8.66
C LYS A 48 -1.16 8.49 -9.72
N ALA A 49 -2.17 9.37 -9.85
CA ALA A 49 -2.14 10.48 -10.78
C ALA A 49 -1.09 11.54 -10.37
N ALA A 50 -1.04 11.89 -9.08
CA ALA A 50 -0.06 12.85 -8.58
C ALA A 50 1.38 12.31 -8.68
N ALA A 51 1.58 11.03 -8.41
CA ALA A 51 2.87 10.37 -8.56
C ALA A 51 3.32 10.37 -10.03
N LEU A 52 2.40 10.08 -10.95
CA LEU A 52 2.67 10.10 -12.38
C LEU A 52 3.02 11.51 -12.89
N ALA A 53 2.29 12.54 -12.45
CA ALA A 53 2.58 13.93 -12.81
C ALA A 53 3.99 14.35 -12.36
N LYS A 54 4.34 14.06 -11.11
CA LYS A 54 5.69 14.31 -10.55
C LYS A 54 6.77 13.50 -11.25
N PHE A 55 6.45 12.29 -11.71
CA PHE A 55 7.38 11.50 -12.50
C PHE A 55 7.68 12.20 -13.83
N LEU A 56 6.65 12.59 -14.59
CA LEU A 56 6.82 13.28 -15.87
C LEU A 56 7.57 14.61 -15.72
N GLU A 57 7.29 15.39 -14.68
CA GLU A 57 8.01 16.64 -14.36
C GLU A 57 9.51 16.39 -14.13
N ARG A 58 9.87 15.36 -13.37
CA ARG A 58 11.28 14.98 -13.16
C ARG A 58 11.94 14.51 -14.46
N LYS A 59 11.24 13.70 -15.26
CA LYS A 59 11.75 13.22 -16.55
C LYS A 59 11.98 14.33 -17.59
N LEU A 60 11.26 15.44 -17.50
CA LEU A 60 11.45 16.62 -18.35
C LEU A 60 12.75 17.39 -18.04
N GLN A 61 13.18 17.38 -16.78
CA GLN A 61 14.41 18.04 -16.34
C GLN A 61 15.67 17.20 -16.64
N GLU A 62 15.51 15.89 -16.79
CA GLU A 62 16.59 14.98 -17.13
C GLU A 62 16.96 15.07 -18.62
N PRO A 63 18.25 15.29 -18.96
CA PRO A 63 18.69 15.26 -20.36
C PRO A 63 18.45 13.87 -20.95
N GLY A 64 17.65 13.79 -22.02
CA GLY A 64 17.25 12.52 -22.62
C GLY A 64 16.24 11.70 -21.81
N GLY A 65 15.64 12.27 -20.76
CA GLY A 65 14.70 11.56 -19.89
C GLY A 65 13.46 11.04 -20.63
N LEU A 66 13.02 11.75 -21.66
CA LEU A 66 11.85 11.39 -22.46
C LEU A 66 12.10 10.31 -23.51
N GLU A 67 13.35 9.98 -23.82
CA GLU A 67 13.68 8.96 -24.85
C GLU A 67 13.11 7.57 -24.51
N SER A 68 12.94 7.30 -23.22
CA SER A 68 12.34 6.06 -22.71
C SER A 68 10.81 5.99 -22.84
N ILE A 69 10.16 7.10 -23.22
CA ILE A 69 8.70 7.22 -23.27
C ILE A 69 8.24 7.17 -24.72
N ASN A 70 7.24 6.33 -25.01
CA ASN A 70 6.68 6.25 -26.35
C ASN A 70 5.89 7.54 -26.69
N PRO A 71 6.29 8.31 -27.71
CA PRO A 71 5.64 9.58 -28.05
C PRO A 71 4.18 9.41 -28.48
N ALA A 72 3.83 8.29 -29.14
CA ALA A 72 2.45 8.03 -29.58
C ALA A 72 1.49 7.86 -28.39
N LEU A 73 1.97 7.31 -27.27
CA LEU A 73 1.15 7.19 -26.05
C LEU A 73 0.91 8.55 -25.41
N VAL A 74 1.92 9.43 -25.41
CA VAL A 74 1.81 10.80 -24.89
C VAL A 74 0.80 11.59 -25.70
N GLU A 75 0.88 11.54 -27.03
CA GLU A 75 -0.05 12.24 -27.90
C GLU A 75 -1.49 11.79 -27.69
N ARG A 76 -1.74 10.47 -27.67
CA ARG A 76 -3.08 9.91 -27.41
C ARG A 76 -3.61 10.32 -26.04
N ALA A 77 -2.76 10.34 -25.01
CA ALA A 77 -3.14 10.77 -23.67
C ALA A 77 -3.55 12.25 -23.64
N VAL A 78 -2.81 13.12 -24.34
CA VAL A 78 -3.14 14.55 -24.47
C VAL A 78 -4.46 14.76 -25.21
N GLN A 79 -4.68 14.04 -26.31
CA GLN A 79 -5.95 14.12 -27.05
C GLN A 79 -7.13 13.67 -26.18
N SER A 80 -6.98 12.54 -25.46
CA SER A 80 -8.01 12.02 -24.55
C SER A 80 -8.31 12.99 -23.41
N ALA A 81 -7.28 13.63 -22.82
CA ALA A 81 -7.47 14.62 -21.76
C ALA A 81 -8.24 15.85 -22.25
N LYS A 82 -7.90 16.38 -23.43
CA LYS A 82 -8.62 17.50 -24.05
C LYS A 82 -10.09 17.16 -24.29
N GLN A 83 -10.37 15.97 -24.81
CA GLN A 83 -11.74 15.49 -25.01
C GLN A 83 -12.53 15.41 -23.71
N THR A 84 -11.93 14.89 -22.63
CA THR A 84 -12.57 14.82 -21.32
C THR A 84 -12.91 16.20 -20.76
N VAL A 85 -12.02 17.19 -20.89
CA VAL A 85 -12.27 18.58 -20.43
C VAL A 85 -13.45 19.21 -21.20
N ILE A 86 -13.52 18.98 -22.51
CA ILE A 86 -14.62 19.47 -23.34
C ILE A 86 -15.94 18.82 -22.88
N ALA A 87 -15.96 17.50 -22.68
CA ALA A 87 -17.14 16.79 -22.22
C ALA A 87 -17.61 17.24 -20.83
N SER A 88 -16.69 17.47 -19.88
CA SER A 88 -17.03 17.97 -18.55
C SER A 88 -17.56 19.41 -18.57
N ASN A 89 -17.02 20.27 -19.43
CA ASN A 89 -17.53 21.64 -19.58
C ASN A 89 -18.95 21.64 -20.16
N LEU A 90 -19.21 20.80 -21.17
CA LEU A 90 -20.57 20.64 -21.72
C LEU A 90 -21.56 20.09 -20.68
N SER A 91 -21.13 19.17 -19.80
CA SER A 91 -22.00 18.65 -18.74
C SER A 91 -22.26 19.64 -17.60
N CYS A 92 -21.32 20.56 -17.31
CA CYS A 92 -21.52 21.60 -16.31
C CYS A 92 -22.29 22.83 -16.85
N SER A 93 -22.29 23.06 -18.17
CA SER A 93 -23.07 24.13 -18.81
C SER A 93 -24.53 23.77 -19.08
N LEU A 94 -24.93 22.51 -18.83
CA LEU A 94 -26.30 22.00 -18.96
C LEU A 94 -27.02 21.86 -17.60
N LEU A 95 -26.45 22.38 -16.52
CA LEU A 95 -27.08 22.61 -15.21
C LEU A 95 -27.26 24.10 -15.00
#